data_AF-A0A917PLW4-F1
#
_entry.id   AF-A0A917PLW4-F1
#
_cell.length_a   1.000
_cell.length_b   1.000
_cell.length_c   1.000
_cell.angle_alpha   90.00
_cell.angle_beta   90.00
_cell.angle_gamma   90.00
#
_symmetry.space_group_name_H-M   'P 1'
#
loop_
_entity.id
_entity.type
_entity.pdbx_description
1 polymer ?
#
loop_
_entity_poly.entity_id
_entity_poly.type
_entity_poly.pdbx_seq_one_letter_code
_entity_poly.pdbx_strand_id
1 'polypeptide(L)' 'MGAERHKELSNYRAGIEGIPSILRRVFHIDHIPVRGHVRSKIWVNAKVMALNFKMFWKNGLKAA' A
#
# COMPACT_ATOMS: atom_id res chain seq x y z
N MET A 1 -10.69 -19.08 -20.64
CA MET A 1 -10.56 -17.60 -20.55
C MET A 1 -9.44 -17.19 -21.49
N GLY A 2 -9.64 -16.17 -22.34
CA GLY A 2 -8.59 -15.72 -23.27
C GLY A 2 -7.34 -15.23 -22.53
N ALA A 3 -6.16 -15.43 -23.13
CA ALA A 3 -4.86 -15.08 -22.53
C ALA A 3 -4.77 -13.60 -22.10
N GLU A 4 -5.35 -12.69 -22.88
CA GLU A 4 -5.42 -11.25 -22.57
C GLU A 4 -6.17 -10.97 -21.26
N ARG A 5 -7.35 -11.56 -21.09
CA ARG A 5 -8.17 -11.37 -19.89
C ARG A 5 -7.51 -11.93 -18.63
N HIS A 6 -6.77 -13.03 -18.77
CA HIS A 6 -5.96 -13.58 -17.68
C HIS A 6 -4.82 -12.64 -17.27
N LYS A 7 -4.18 -12.00 -18.25
CA LYS A 7 -3.08 -11.05 -18.03
C LYS A 7 -3.57 -9.77 -17.34
N GLU A 8 -4.71 -9.23 -17.74
CA GLU A 8 -5.34 -8.06 -17.10
C GLU A 8 -5.67 -8.34 -15.63
N LEU A 9 -6.32 -9.47 -15.35
CA LEU A 9 -6.66 -9.88 -13.98
C LEU A 9 -5.41 -10.08 -13.11
N SER A 10 -4.36 -10.65 -13.67
CA SER A 10 -3.09 -10.85 -12.97
C SER A 10 -2.41 -9.53 -12.63
N ASN A 11 -2.38 -8.58 -13.56
CA ASN A 11 -1.82 -7.24 -13.32
C ASN A 11 -2.61 -6.48 -12.26
N TYR A 12 -3.94 -6.57 -12.29
CA TYR A 12 -4.80 -5.95 -11.28
C TYR A 12 -4.52 -6.50 -9.87
N ARG A 13 -4.41 -7.84 -9.74
CA ARG A 13 -4.06 -8.50 -8.47
C ARG A 13 -2.67 -8.10 -7.98
N ALA A 14 -1.68 -8.06 -8.87
CA ALA A 14 -0.34 -7.60 -8.52
C ALA A 14 -0.35 -6.15 -7.98
N GLY A 15 -1.19 -5.28 -8.53
CA GLY A 15 -1.42 -3.93 -8.01
C GLY A 15 -2.01 -3.92 -6.59
N ILE A 16 -3.02 -4.77 -6.34
CA ILE A 16 -3.65 -4.89 -5.01
C ILE A 16 -2.66 -5.47 -3.98
N GLU A 17 -1.99 -6.57 -4.30
CA GLU A 17 -1.06 -7.27 -3.41
C GLU A 17 0.21 -6.47 -3.14
N GLY A 18 0.58 -5.59 -4.07
CA GLY A 18 1.70 -4.65 -3.91
C GLY A 18 1.52 -3.70 -2.73
N ILE A 19 0.28 -3.28 -2.43
CA ILE A 19 -0.01 -2.32 -1.35
C ILE A 19 0.34 -2.93 0.04
N PRO A 20 -0.21 -4.08 0.45
CA PRO A 20 0.20 -4.75 1.69
C PRO A 20 1.69 -5.07 1.72
N SER A 21 2.28 -5.44 0.58
CA SER A 21 3.70 -5.75 0.49
C SER A 21 4.60 -4.55 0.82
N ILE A 22 4.26 -3.36 0.32
CA ILE A 22 5.00 -2.11 0.63
C ILE A 22 4.78 -1.71 2.08
N LEU A 23 3.55 -1.81 2.59
CA LEU A 23 3.24 -1.49 3.99
C LEU A 23 4.04 -2.35 4.98
N ARG A 24 4.27 -3.62 4.67
CA ARG A 24 5.13 -4.50 5.48
C ARG A 24 6.62 -4.17 5.35
N ARG A 25 7.12 -4.04 4.11
CA ARG A 25 8.56 -3.87 3.83
C ARG A 25 9.10 -2.48 4.18
N VAL A 26 8.35 -1.43 3.87
CA VAL A 26 8.80 -0.02 4.00
C VAL A 26 8.27 0.63 5.26
N PHE A 27 7.01 0.37 5.59
CA PHE A 27 6.36 1.02 6.74
C PHE A 27 6.29 0.13 7.98
N HIS A 28 6.83 -1.10 7.92
CA HIS A 28 6.87 -2.05 9.04
C HIS A 28 5.53 -2.15 9.78
N ILE A 29 4.44 -2.31 9.04
CA ILE A 29 3.08 -2.33 9.61
C ILE A 29 2.89 -3.46 10.64
N ASP A 30 3.68 -4.54 10.56
CA ASP A 30 3.62 -5.64 11.52
C ASP A 30 4.26 -5.30 12.89
N HIS A 31 5.08 -4.25 12.95
CA HIS A 31 5.81 -3.84 14.16
C HIS A 31 5.16 -2.62 14.87
N ILE A 32 3.85 -2.41 14.70
CA ILE A 32 3.15 -1.31 15.38
C ILE A 32 3.03 -1.64 16.87
N PRO A 33 3.20 -0.67 17.79
CA PRO A 33 2.89 -0.87 19.20
C PRO A 33 1.40 -1.17 19.38
N VAL A 34 1.07 -2.43 19.71
CA VAL A 34 -0.31 -2.90 19.92
C VAL A 34 -0.69 -2.97 21.41
N ARG A 35 0.28 -2.78 22.32
CA ARG A 35 0.08 -2.90 23.78
C ARG A 35 -0.12 -1.52 24.42
N GLY A 36 -1.07 -1.41 25.35
CA GLY A 36 -1.42 -0.16 26.07
C GLY A 36 -2.62 0.61 25.48
N HIS A 37 -2.91 1.81 25.99
CA HIS A 37 -3.99 2.70 25.50
C HIS A 37 -3.68 3.40 24.15
N VAL A 38 -2.63 2.95 23.44
CA VAL A 38 -2.25 3.53 22.14
C VAL A 38 -3.23 3.08 21.07
N ARG A 39 -3.92 4.04 20.43
CA ARG A 39 -4.84 3.75 19.33
C ARG A 39 -4.05 3.31 18.09
N SER A 40 -3.86 2.02 17.92
CA SER A 40 -3.21 1.38 16.76
C SER A 40 -3.82 1.81 15.41
N LYS A 41 -5.10 2.17 15.38
CA LYS A 41 -5.78 2.75 14.19
C LYS A 41 -5.11 4.03 13.67
N ILE A 42 -4.62 4.90 14.54
CA ILE A 42 -3.96 6.16 14.14
C ILE A 42 -2.68 5.83 13.37
N TRP A 43 -1.88 4.89 13.87
CA TRP A 43 -0.64 4.44 13.23
C TRP A 43 -0.87 3.75 11.90
N VAL A 44 -1.91 2.93 11.78
CA VAL A 44 -2.29 2.31 10.50
C VAL A 44 -2.68 3.38 9.48
N ASN A 45 -3.57 4.30 9.85
CA ASN A 45 -4.01 5.36 8.95
C ASN A 45 -2.85 6.28 8.53
N ALA A 46 -1.96 6.64 9.44
CA ALA A 46 -0.76 7.43 9.14
C ALA A 46 0.14 6.73 8.11
N LYS A 47 0.38 5.42 8.25
CA LYS A 47 1.19 4.64 7.28
C LYS A 47 0.51 4.55 5.91
N VAL A 48 -0.80 4.36 5.87
CA VAL A 48 -1.59 4.38 4.62
C VAL A 48 -1.53 5.75 3.95
N MET A 49 -1.68 6.83 4.72
CA MET A 49 -1.57 8.19 4.19
C MET A 49 -0.17 8.47 3.63
N ALA A 50 0.89 8.08 4.34
CA ALA A 50 2.26 8.21 3.86
C ALA A 50 2.53 7.44 2.55
N LEU A 51 1.95 6.24 2.40
CA LEU A 51 2.03 5.49 1.14
C LEU A 51 1.34 6.25 -0.01
N ASN A 52 0.15 6.80 0.23
CA ASN A 52 -0.57 7.58 -0.77
C ASN A 52 0.23 8.82 -1.20
N PHE A 53 0.80 9.57 -0.25
CA PHE A 53 1.68 10.71 -0.57
C PHE A 53 2.91 10.30 -1.37
N LYS A 54 3.54 9.17 -1.04
CA LYS A 54 4.69 8.64 -1.78
C LYS A 54 4.32 8.27 -3.23
N MET A 55 3.16 7.64 -3.44
CA MET A 55 2.66 7.29 -4.76
C MET A 55 2.26 8.53 -5.56
N PHE A 56 1.60 9.49 -4.92
CA PHE A 56 1.23 10.77 -5.52
C PHE A 56 2.48 11.56 -5.94
N TRP A 57 3.49 11.68 -5.10
CA TRP A 57 4.73 12.36 -5.46
C TRP A 57 5.46 11.67 -6.61
N LYS A 58 5.52 10.33 -6.59
CA LYS A 58 6.23 9.56 -7.60
C LYS A 58 5.55 9.59 -8.98
N ASN A 59 4.22 9.59 -9.01
CA ASN A 59 3.44 9.44 -10.25
C ASN A 59 2.76 10.76 -10.67
N GLY A 60 2.22 11.53 -9.73
CA GLY A 60 1.52 12.79 -9.98
C GLY A 60 2.46 13.95 -10.30
N LEU A 61 3.62 14.04 -9.64
CA LEU A 61 4.60 15.11 -9.90
C LEU A 61 5.47 14.86 -11.15
N LYS A 62 5.44 13.65 -11.72
CA LYS A 62 6.05 13.34 -13.02
C LYS A 62 5.12 13.58 -14.20
N ALA A 63 3.84 13.85 -13.92
CA ALA A 63 2.80 14.09 -14.92
C ALA A 63 2.39 15.58 -15.00
N ALA A 64 2.94 16.43 -14.14
CA ALA A 64 2.81 17.89 -14.12
C ALA A 64 4.13 18.54 -14.56
#